data_AF-A0A914ZVB7-F1
#
_entry.id   AF-A0A914ZVB7-F1
#
_cell.length_a   1.000
_cell.length_b   1.000
_cell.length_c   1.000
_cell.angle_alpha   90.00
_cell.angle_beta   90.00
_cell.angle_gamma   90.00
#
_symmetry.space_group_name_H-M   'P 1'
#
loop_
_entity.id
_entity.type
_entity.pdbx_description
1 polymer ?
#
loop_
_entity_poly.entity_id
_entity_poly.type
_entity_poly.pdbx_seq_one_letter_code
_entity_poly.pdbx_strand_id
1 'polypeptide(L)'
;MLNDTEKAIFKESDSTAAEIIWSNMHRISRHAKDLSYSALTSVATTQRLRGLGLSTAQVALSLPTMEIDGTALSGICPVNSIVECVASKYRTLSGHCNNVNYPLRGAVYEPMQRFLKPDYADEVSAPRASTIGASLPNARRISRELINEPQDVHNACAMMAAQWGMFIYEDIAQIGAYRIFKEAPVYRGSAEMAMLQAFWTQERSIPNTLGVGRERGITT
;
A
#
# COMPACT_ATOMS: atom_id res chain seq x y z
N MET A 1 -11.88 18.79 -0.88
CA MET A 1 -10.85 19.77 -0.51
C MET A 1 -10.06 19.18 0.63
N LEU A 2 -8.79 18.87 0.42
CA LEU A 2 -7.86 18.60 1.51
C LEU A 2 -7.56 19.91 2.23
N ASN A 3 -7.48 19.88 3.56
CA ASN A 3 -7.17 21.06 4.36
C ASN A 3 -5.74 21.54 4.02
N ASP A 4 -5.46 22.83 4.09
CA ASP A 4 -4.13 23.36 3.76
C ASP A 4 -3.05 22.84 4.72
N THR A 5 -3.45 22.40 5.91
CA THR A 5 -2.59 21.67 6.87
C THR A 5 -2.22 20.26 6.38
N GLU A 6 -3.11 19.54 5.70
CA GLU A 6 -2.79 18.23 5.12
C GLU A 6 -1.74 18.36 4.01
N LYS A 7 -1.89 19.37 3.13
CA LYS A 7 -0.89 19.65 2.08
C LYS A 7 0.50 20.00 2.66
N ALA A 8 0.55 20.60 3.84
CA ALA A 8 1.80 20.95 4.51
C ALA A 8 2.47 19.74 5.22
N ILE A 9 1.68 18.80 5.75
CA ILE A 9 2.18 17.59 6.42
C ILE A 9 2.69 16.55 5.41
N PHE A 10 2.00 16.42 4.28
CA PHE A 10 2.42 15.54 3.19
C PHE A 10 3.29 16.32 2.20
N LYS A 11 4.60 16.32 2.46
CA LYS A 11 5.61 17.01 1.65
C LYS A 11 5.37 16.76 0.15
N GLU A 12 5.03 17.83 -0.57
CA GLU A 12 4.92 17.87 -2.03
C GLU A 12 6.25 17.36 -2.63
N SER A 13 6.26 16.13 -3.16
CA SER A 13 7.43 15.59 -3.86
C SER A 13 7.30 15.88 -5.35
N ASP A 14 8.41 16.28 -5.97
CA ASP A 14 8.55 16.43 -7.42
C ASP A 14 8.44 15.02 -8.05
N SER A 15 7.21 14.57 -8.23
CA SER A 15 6.89 13.17 -8.51
C SER A 15 6.95 12.89 -9.99
N THR A 16 7.47 11.72 -10.34
CA THR A 16 7.48 11.23 -11.72
C THR A 16 6.04 10.94 -12.19
N ALA A 17 5.79 10.99 -13.50
CA ALA A 17 4.47 10.68 -14.07
C ALA A 17 3.95 9.29 -13.64
N ALA A 18 4.85 8.31 -13.48
CA ALA A 18 4.53 6.97 -13.01
C ALA A 18 3.97 6.97 -11.57
N GLU A 19 4.52 7.77 -10.68
CA GLU A 19 4.07 7.88 -9.29
C GLU A 19 2.68 8.52 -9.19
N ILE A 20 2.40 9.52 -10.02
CA ILE A 20 1.08 10.15 -10.10
C ILE A 20 0.03 9.15 -10.60
N ILE A 21 0.33 8.41 -11.66
CA ILE A 21 -0.58 7.38 -12.20
C ILE A 21 -0.81 6.28 -11.15
N TRP A 22 0.24 5.80 -10.52
CA TRP A 22 0.14 4.78 -9.47
C TRP A 22 -0.72 5.24 -8.29
N SER A 23 -0.56 6.50 -7.88
CA SER A 23 -1.38 7.10 -6.82
C SER A 23 -2.85 7.21 -7.19
N ASN A 24 -3.15 7.60 -8.43
CA ASN A 24 -4.52 7.66 -8.92
C ASN A 24 -5.16 6.28 -9.01
N MET A 25 -4.40 5.26 -9.42
CA MET A 25 -4.88 3.88 -9.49
C MET A 25 -5.13 3.27 -8.10
N HIS A 26 -4.30 3.61 -7.11
CA HIS A 26 -4.40 3.12 -5.73
C HIS A 26 -4.91 4.20 -4.78
N ARG A 27 -5.89 4.99 -5.23
CA ARG A 27 -6.38 6.14 -4.46
C ARG A 27 -7.07 5.66 -3.18
N ILE A 28 -6.56 6.11 -2.04
CA ILE A 28 -7.19 5.85 -0.73
C ILE A 28 -8.56 6.55 -0.63
N SER A 29 -9.53 5.89 0.00
CA SER A 29 -10.80 6.51 0.40
C SER A 29 -10.58 7.73 1.31
N ARG A 30 -11.50 8.70 1.24
CA ARG A 30 -11.39 9.92 2.06
C ARG A 30 -11.35 9.61 3.56
N HIS A 31 -12.20 8.68 4.00
CA HIS A 31 -12.27 8.28 5.40
C HIS A 31 -10.93 7.69 5.91
N ALA A 32 -10.27 6.86 5.11
CA ALA A 32 -8.95 6.34 5.47
C ALA A 32 -7.86 7.43 5.48
N LYS A 33 -8.00 8.52 4.72
CA LYS A 33 -7.10 9.69 4.82
C LYS A 33 -7.30 10.42 6.15
N ASP A 34 -8.54 10.66 6.54
CA ASP A 34 -8.88 11.31 7.82
C ASP A 34 -8.33 10.48 9.01
N LEU A 35 -8.47 9.15 8.94
CA LEU A 35 -7.88 8.21 9.91
C LEU A 35 -6.35 8.22 9.89
N SER A 36 -5.73 8.37 8.71
CA SER A 36 -4.27 8.43 8.59
C SER A 36 -3.69 9.67 9.29
N TYR A 37 -4.42 10.79 9.29
CA TYR A 37 -3.97 12.02 9.95
C TYR A 37 -3.74 11.83 11.46
N SER A 38 -4.66 11.16 12.15
CA SER A 38 -4.54 10.90 13.58
C SER A 38 -3.40 9.92 13.90
N ALA A 39 -3.24 8.89 13.07
CA ALA A 39 -2.13 7.95 13.17
C ALA A 39 -0.76 8.64 12.96
N LEU A 40 -0.64 9.50 11.95
CA LEU A 40 0.58 10.24 11.66
C LEU A 40 0.93 11.24 12.76
N THR A 41 -0.08 11.92 13.30
CA THR A 41 0.09 12.79 14.46
C THR A 41 0.63 12.00 15.65
N SER A 42 0.05 10.82 15.93
CA SER A 42 0.50 9.92 17.00
C SER A 42 1.94 9.42 16.80
N VAL A 43 2.34 9.15 15.55
CA VAL A 43 3.72 8.77 15.21
C VAL A 43 4.68 9.94 15.45
N ALA A 44 4.34 11.14 14.96
CA ALA A 44 5.18 12.32 15.12
C ALA A 44 5.32 12.75 16.59
N THR A 45 4.24 12.68 17.37
CA THR A 45 4.28 12.94 18.82
C THR A 45 5.18 11.91 19.51
N THR A 46 5.09 10.64 19.14
CA THR A 46 5.94 9.57 19.69
C THR A 46 7.42 9.80 19.38
N GLN A 47 7.75 10.18 18.15
CA GLN A 47 9.12 10.56 17.77
C GLN A 47 9.63 11.75 18.61
N ARG A 48 8.78 12.74 18.86
CA ARG A 48 9.14 13.90 19.69
C ARG A 48 9.36 13.52 21.14
N LEU A 49 8.49 12.68 21.73
CA LEU A 49 8.65 12.16 23.09
C LEU A 49 9.93 11.35 23.25
N ARG A 50 10.28 10.51 22.26
CA ARG A 50 11.55 9.80 22.22
C ARG A 50 12.74 10.76 22.24
N GLY A 51 12.64 11.88 21.54
CA GLY A 51 13.64 12.97 21.59
C GLY A 51 13.75 13.68 22.94
N LEU A 52 12.74 13.58 23.81
CA LEU A 52 12.73 14.15 25.17
C LEU A 52 13.25 13.17 26.24
N GLY A 53 13.76 12.00 25.85
CA GLY A 53 14.38 11.04 26.76
C GLY A 53 13.55 9.81 27.10
N LEU A 54 12.46 9.53 26.38
CA LEU A 54 11.73 8.27 26.54
C LEU A 54 12.60 7.07 26.11
N SER A 55 12.63 6.03 26.94
CA SER A 55 13.29 4.78 26.58
C SER A 55 12.54 4.01 25.50
N THR A 56 13.25 3.16 24.75
CA THR A 56 12.67 2.28 23.72
C THR A 56 11.61 1.33 24.30
N ALA A 57 11.82 0.85 25.52
CA ALA A 57 10.85 0.00 26.22
C ALA A 57 9.54 0.76 26.53
N GLN A 58 9.63 2.01 26.97
CA GLN A 58 8.45 2.85 27.21
C GLN A 58 7.69 3.15 25.92
N VAL A 59 8.41 3.45 24.84
CA VAL A 59 7.78 3.67 23.53
C VAL A 59 7.01 2.43 23.07
N ALA A 60 7.60 1.24 23.22
CA ALA A 60 7.02 0.00 22.74
C ALA A 60 5.89 -0.57 23.62
N LEU A 61 5.95 -0.38 24.95
CA LEU A 61 5.07 -1.07 25.90
C LEU A 61 4.13 -0.13 26.66
N SER A 62 4.57 1.09 27.02
CA SER A 62 3.78 1.99 27.85
C SER A 62 2.94 2.98 27.03
N LEU A 63 3.46 3.51 25.92
CA LEU A 63 2.68 4.45 25.10
C LEU A 63 1.39 3.85 24.52
N PRO A 64 1.35 2.60 24.04
CA PRO A 64 0.12 2.02 23.49
C PRO A 64 -0.99 1.80 24.53
N THR A 65 -0.63 1.73 25.82
CA THR A 65 -1.57 1.48 26.93
C THR A 65 -1.89 2.76 27.71
N MET A 66 -1.29 3.90 27.35
CA MET A 66 -1.50 5.16 28.03
C MET A 66 -2.86 5.76 27.64
N GLU A 67 -3.60 6.22 28.63
CA GLU A 67 -4.84 6.96 28.42
C GLU A 67 -4.52 8.33 27.80
N ILE A 68 -5.25 8.67 26.73
CA ILE A 68 -5.05 9.92 25.99
C ILE A 68 -6.04 11.01 26.42
N ASP A 69 -6.89 10.73 27.39
CA ASP A 69 -7.95 11.63 27.85
C ASP A 69 -7.36 12.93 28.44
N GLY A 70 -7.97 14.06 28.09
CA GLY A 70 -7.48 15.38 28.49
C GLY A 70 -6.22 15.87 27.76
N THR A 71 -5.69 15.10 26.80
CA THR A 71 -4.58 15.54 25.94
C THR A 71 -5.08 16.12 24.62
N ALA A 72 -4.22 16.87 23.92
CA ALA A 72 -4.51 17.35 22.56
C ALA A 72 -4.77 16.20 21.57
N LEU A 73 -4.28 14.99 21.85
CA LEU A 73 -4.45 13.83 20.99
C LEU A 73 -5.87 13.22 21.09
N SER A 74 -6.56 13.43 22.21
CA SER A 74 -7.96 12.98 22.43
C SER A 74 -8.91 13.55 21.37
N GLY A 75 -8.72 14.80 20.96
CA GLY A 75 -9.57 15.44 19.94
C GLY A 75 -9.26 15.03 18.50
N ILE A 76 -8.15 14.31 18.26
CA ILE A 76 -7.69 13.92 16.92
C ILE A 76 -7.85 12.41 16.69
N CYS A 77 -7.62 11.59 17.71
CA CYS A 77 -7.76 10.13 17.60
C CYS A 77 -9.24 9.72 17.59
N PRO A 78 -9.73 9.08 16.52
CA PRO A 78 -11.11 8.63 16.48
C PRO A 78 -11.25 7.39 17.38
N VAL A 79 -12.04 7.52 18.44
CA VAL A 79 -12.45 6.38 19.26
C VAL A 79 -13.67 5.75 18.59
N ASN A 80 -13.46 4.67 17.84
CA ASN A 80 -14.55 3.94 17.20
C ASN A 80 -15.24 3.03 18.24
N SER A 81 -16.05 3.62 19.12
CA SER A 81 -16.75 2.89 20.17
C SER A 81 -18.10 2.39 19.65
N ILE A 82 -18.10 1.27 18.92
CA ILE A 82 -19.35 0.54 18.68
C ILE A 82 -19.79 -0.06 20.01
N VAL A 83 -20.80 0.57 20.64
CA VAL A 83 -21.31 0.18 21.95
C VAL A 83 -22.24 -1.03 21.87
N GLU A 84 -23.07 -1.09 20.82
CA GLU A 84 -24.04 -2.17 20.61
C GLU A 84 -24.07 -2.59 19.15
N CYS A 85 -24.01 -3.90 18.91
CA CYS A 85 -24.14 -4.48 17.58
C CYS A 85 -25.59 -4.84 17.29
N VAL A 86 -26.16 -4.24 16.25
CA VAL A 86 -27.52 -4.58 15.79
C VAL A 86 -27.51 -5.98 15.20
N ALA A 87 -28.39 -6.85 15.71
CA ALA A 87 -28.57 -8.18 15.18
C ALA A 87 -29.05 -8.11 13.72
N SER A 88 -28.31 -8.75 12.82
CA SER A 88 -28.69 -8.85 11.41
C SER A 88 -28.34 -10.22 10.85
N LYS A 89 -29.08 -10.66 9.83
CA LYS A 89 -28.86 -11.95 9.18
C LYS A 89 -27.66 -11.96 8.22
N TYR A 90 -27.22 -10.77 7.77
CA TYR A 90 -26.26 -10.63 6.68
C TYR A 90 -24.98 -9.93 7.15
N ARG A 91 -23.91 -10.11 6.38
CA ARG A 91 -22.66 -9.40 6.65
C ARG A 91 -22.85 -7.91 6.35
N THR A 92 -22.29 -7.08 7.22
CA THR A 92 -22.18 -5.65 6.94
C THR A 92 -21.11 -5.46 5.85
N LEU A 93 -21.30 -4.47 4.97
CA LEU A 93 -20.30 -4.13 3.94
C LEU A 93 -18.93 -3.80 4.55
N SER A 94 -18.95 -3.22 5.75
CA SER A 94 -17.75 -2.83 6.47
C SER A 94 -17.09 -3.94 7.30
N GLY A 95 -17.73 -5.10 7.46
CA GLY A 95 -17.25 -6.17 8.35
C GLY A 95 -17.43 -5.91 9.86
N HIS A 96 -17.77 -4.68 10.27
CA HIS A 96 -18.11 -4.36 11.65
C HIS A 96 -19.22 -5.26 12.21
N CYS A 97 -19.12 -5.57 13.51
CA CYS A 97 -20.05 -6.41 14.25
C CYS A 97 -20.14 -7.88 13.80
N ASN A 98 -19.21 -8.35 12.97
CA ASN A 98 -19.09 -9.79 12.69
C ASN A 98 -18.71 -10.57 13.96
N ASN A 99 -17.91 -9.96 14.84
CA ASN A 99 -17.64 -10.45 16.19
C ASN A 99 -18.31 -9.52 17.22
N VAL A 100 -19.33 -10.01 17.92
CA VAL A 100 -20.11 -9.20 18.88
C VAL A 100 -19.27 -8.73 20.07
N ASN A 101 -18.32 -9.56 20.54
CA ASN A 101 -17.45 -9.21 21.66
C ASN A 101 -16.35 -8.21 21.25
N TYR A 102 -15.98 -8.21 19.97
CA TYR A 102 -14.93 -7.35 19.42
C TYR A 102 -15.37 -6.79 18.05
N PRO A 103 -16.26 -5.77 18.04
CA PRO A 103 -16.94 -5.32 16.83
C PRO A 103 -16.03 -4.85 15.68
N LEU A 104 -14.82 -4.42 15.99
CA LEU A 104 -13.84 -3.90 15.03
C LEU A 104 -12.96 -5.00 14.40
N ARG A 105 -12.94 -6.23 14.93
CA ARG A 105 -12.00 -7.26 14.46
C ARG A 105 -12.34 -7.73 13.05
N GLY A 106 -11.43 -7.47 12.11
CA GLY A 106 -11.59 -7.84 10.70
C GLY A 106 -12.53 -6.91 9.93
N ALA A 107 -12.87 -5.75 10.50
CA ALA A 107 -13.59 -4.71 9.79
C ALA A 107 -12.64 -3.87 8.91
N VAL A 108 -13.22 -3.19 7.93
CA VAL A 108 -12.49 -2.24 7.08
C VAL A 108 -12.04 -1.01 7.89
N TYR A 109 -10.97 -0.36 7.45
CA TYR A 109 -10.38 0.82 8.10
C TYR A 109 -9.78 0.58 9.50
N GLU A 110 -9.61 -0.69 9.86
CA GLU A 110 -8.95 -1.09 11.09
C GLU A 110 -7.47 -1.46 10.84
N PRO A 111 -6.59 -1.28 11.83
CA PRO A 111 -5.16 -1.54 11.65
C PRO A 111 -4.86 -3.01 11.40
N MET A 112 -3.86 -3.28 10.56
CA MET A 112 -3.37 -4.65 10.34
C MET A 112 -2.83 -5.24 11.63
N GLN A 113 -3.26 -6.47 11.96
CA GLN A 113 -2.77 -7.19 13.11
C GLN A 113 -1.31 -7.65 12.89
N ARG A 114 -0.54 -7.64 13.97
CA ARG A 114 0.86 -8.07 13.97
C ARG A 114 1.01 -9.33 14.80
N PHE A 115 1.59 -10.38 14.22
CA PHE A 115 1.94 -11.60 14.96
C PHE A 115 3.23 -11.45 15.77
N LEU A 116 4.12 -10.55 15.35
CA LEU A 116 5.40 -10.28 16.00
C LEU A 116 5.52 -8.80 16.34
N LYS A 117 6.34 -8.48 17.36
CA LYS A 117 6.68 -7.09 17.69
C LYS A 117 7.30 -6.39 16.47
N PRO A 118 6.92 -5.14 16.15
CA PRO A 118 7.61 -4.37 15.12
C PRO A 118 9.10 -4.16 15.44
N ASP A 119 9.94 -4.19 14.41
CA ASP A 119 11.38 -3.94 14.48
C ASP A 119 11.72 -2.73 13.61
N TYR A 120 11.74 -1.55 14.24
CA TYR A 120 12.05 -0.25 13.62
C TYR A 120 13.39 0.26 14.17
N ALA A 121 14.20 0.93 13.33
CA ALA A 121 15.51 1.41 13.77
C ALA A 121 15.45 2.48 14.89
N ASP A 122 14.34 3.22 14.95
CA ASP A 122 14.04 4.19 16.01
C ASP A 122 12.99 3.68 17.01
N GLU A 123 12.56 2.41 16.90
CA GLU A 123 11.45 1.78 17.63
C GLU A 123 10.07 2.43 17.42
N VAL A 124 9.94 3.36 16.47
CA VAL A 124 8.70 4.10 16.21
C VAL A 124 8.21 3.89 14.79
N SER A 125 9.03 4.21 13.79
CA SER A 125 8.59 4.29 12.39
C SER A 125 9.70 4.23 11.35
N ALA A 126 10.95 4.48 11.74
CA ALA A 126 12.08 4.45 10.82
C ALA A 126 12.30 3.03 10.29
N PRO A 127 12.60 2.87 8.98
CA PRO A 127 12.91 1.56 8.41
C PRO A 127 13.98 0.83 9.23
N ARG A 128 13.78 -0.48 9.38
CA ARG A 128 14.67 -1.37 10.13
C ARG A 128 16.14 -1.20 9.72
N ALA A 129 17.04 -1.26 10.71
CA ALA A 129 18.48 -1.33 10.49
C ALA A 129 18.99 -2.79 10.54
N SER A 130 20.20 -3.04 10.03
CA SER A 130 20.84 -4.34 10.19
C SER A 130 21.04 -4.69 11.67
N THR A 131 21.15 -5.99 11.99
CA THR A 131 21.43 -6.47 13.36
C THR A 131 22.74 -5.91 13.93
N ILE A 132 23.67 -5.53 13.06
CA ILE A 132 24.95 -4.87 13.40
C ILE A 132 24.88 -3.33 13.35
N GLY A 133 23.70 -2.74 13.15
CA GLY A 133 23.49 -1.28 13.08
C GLY A 133 23.81 -0.63 11.72
N ALA A 134 24.25 -1.40 10.73
CA ALA A 134 24.51 -0.90 9.38
C ALA A 134 23.22 -0.68 8.56
N SER A 135 23.29 0.14 7.51
CA SER A 135 22.20 0.30 6.54
C SER A 135 21.91 -1.01 5.81
N LEU A 136 20.64 -1.31 5.57
CA LEU A 136 20.23 -2.45 4.75
C LEU A 136 20.67 -2.24 3.28
N PRO A 137 20.93 -3.33 2.52
CA PRO A 137 21.25 -3.22 1.11
C PRO A 137 20.10 -2.61 0.31
N ASN A 138 20.45 -1.91 -0.76
CA ASN A 138 19.46 -1.30 -1.64
C ASN A 138 18.51 -2.36 -2.24
N ALA A 139 17.20 -2.15 -2.14
CA ALA A 139 16.18 -3.09 -2.61
C ALA A 139 16.30 -3.41 -4.12
N ARG A 140 16.70 -2.45 -4.96
CA ARG A 140 16.92 -2.67 -6.40
C ARG A 140 18.10 -3.59 -6.66
N ARG A 141 19.16 -3.48 -5.85
CA ARG A 141 20.32 -4.38 -5.94
C ARG A 141 19.91 -5.81 -5.59
N ILE A 142 19.18 -6.00 -4.50
CA ILE A 142 18.64 -7.31 -4.07
C ILE A 142 17.75 -7.90 -5.17
N SER A 143 16.81 -7.12 -5.72
CA SER A 143 15.94 -7.57 -6.81
C SER A 143 16.74 -8.04 -8.03
N ARG A 144 17.74 -7.28 -8.46
CA ARG A 144 18.58 -7.66 -9.61
C ARG A 144 19.42 -8.91 -9.36
N GLU A 145 19.93 -9.07 -8.13
CA GLU A 145 20.86 -10.16 -7.80
C GLU A 145 20.16 -11.47 -7.43
N LEU A 146 18.94 -11.42 -6.90
CA LEU A 146 18.23 -12.59 -6.38
C LEU A 146 16.95 -12.95 -7.16
N ILE A 147 16.24 -11.98 -7.73
CA ILE A 147 14.97 -12.22 -8.42
C ILE A 147 15.26 -12.25 -9.92
N ASN A 148 15.42 -13.45 -10.45
CA ASN A 148 15.60 -13.69 -11.88
C ASN A 148 14.31 -14.20 -12.51
N GLU A 149 14.11 -13.89 -13.79
CA GLU A 149 13.00 -14.46 -14.55
C GLU A 149 13.23 -15.97 -14.70
N PRO A 150 12.25 -16.81 -14.30
CA PRO A 150 12.34 -18.24 -14.52
C PRO A 150 12.33 -18.51 -16.03
N GLN A 151 13.27 -19.33 -16.49
CA GLN A 151 13.32 -19.72 -17.91
C GLN A 151 12.29 -20.80 -18.26
N ASP A 152 11.78 -21.51 -17.25
CA ASP A 152 10.83 -22.61 -17.42
C ASP A 152 9.38 -22.18 -17.16
N VAL A 153 8.49 -22.63 -18.04
CA VAL A 153 7.05 -22.45 -17.88
C VAL A 153 6.52 -23.46 -16.86
N HIS A 154 5.61 -23.02 -15.99
CA HIS A 154 5.01 -23.89 -14.99
C HIS A 154 3.94 -24.79 -15.61
N ASN A 155 4.28 -26.05 -15.88
CA ASN A 155 3.42 -26.98 -16.64
C ASN A 155 2.21 -27.55 -15.87
N ALA A 156 2.18 -27.40 -14.53
CA ALA A 156 1.14 -28.00 -13.69
C ALA A 156 0.07 -27.00 -13.19
N CYS A 157 0.25 -25.69 -13.44
CA CYS A 157 -0.68 -24.67 -12.96
C CYS A 157 -1.03 -23.71 -14.09
N ALA A 158 -2.33 -23.47 -14.25
CA ALA A 158 -2.81 -22.47 -15.20
C ALA A 158 -2.55 -21.05 -14.68
N MET A 159 -2.42 -20.09 -15.59
CA MET A 159 -2.33 -18.66 -15.25
C MET A 159 -3.52 -18.16 -14.41
N MET A 160 -4.67 -18.83 -14.50
CA MET A 160 -5.84 -18.56 -13.66
C MET A 160 -5.52 -18.67 -12.15
N ALA A 161 -4.59 -19.52 -11.75
CA ALA A 161 -4.20 -19.64 -10.34
C ALA A 161 -3.55 -18.35 -9.82
N ALA A 162 -2.71 -17.69 -10.63
CA ALA A 162 -2.10 -16.42 -10.27
C ALA A 162 -3.14 -15.29 -10.18
N GLN A 163 -4.07 -15.25 -11.14
CA GLN A 163 -5.16 -14.27 -11.14
C GLN A 163 -6.12 -14.45 -9.95
N TRP A 164 -6.47 -15.70 -9.62
CA TRP A 164 -7.25 -16.01 -8.44
C TRP A 164 -6.54 -15.63 -7.14
N GLY A 165 -5.21 -15.86 -7.07
CA GLY A 165 -4.40 -15.41 -5.93
C GLY A 165 -4.46 -13.90 -5.72
N MET A 166 -4.35 -13.11 -6.79
CA MET A 166 -4.49 -11.65 -6.73
C MET A 166 -5.91 -11.24 -6.32
N PHE A 167 -6.94 -11.89 -6.85
CA PHE A 167 -8.33 -11.63 -6.48
C PHE A 167 -8.57 -11.83 -4.98
N ILE A 168 -8.08 -12.93 -4.39
CA ILE A 168 -8.19 -13.19 -2.96
C ILE A 168 -7.38 -12.19 -2.13
N TYR A 169 -6.18 -11.81 -2.59
CA TYR A 169 -5.36 -10.83 -1.89
C TYR A 169 -6.08 -9.48 -1.75
N GLU A 170 -6.64 -8.97 -2.85
CA GLU A 170 -7.36 -7.69 -2.87
C GLU A 170 -8.69 -7.73 -2.10
N ASP A 171 -9.33 -8.90 -1.95
CA ASP A 171 -10.51 -9.07 -1.08
C ASP A 171 -10.15 -9.04 0.42
N ILE A 172 -8.97 -9.54 0.78
CA ILE A 172 -8.53 -9.66 2.19
C ILE A 172 -7.89 -8.36 2.69
N ALA A 173 -7.05 -7.71 1.90
CA ALA A 173 -6.24 -6.61 2.37
C ALA A 173 -5.96 -5.56 1.29
N GLN A 174 -6.11 -4.30 1.69
CA GLN A 174 -5.68 -3.15 0.90
C GLN A 174 -4.95 -2.15 1.80
N ILE A 175 -3.75 -1.75 1.39
CA ILE A 175 -2.92 -0.79 2.12
C ILE A 175 -2.85 0.50 1.32
N GLY A 176 -3.26 1.60 1.94
CA GLY A 176 -3.18 2.92 1.33
C GLY A 176 -1.80 3.57 1.49
N ALA A 177 -1.31 4.22 0.44
CA ALA A 177 -0.18 5.15 0.53
C ALA A 177 -0.62 6.52 1.07
N TYR A 178 -0.19 6.90 2.26
CA TYR A 178 -0.48 8.23 2.83
C TYR A 178 0.27 9.37 2.12
N ARG A 179 1.18 9.09 1.18
CA ARG A 179 1.88 10.12 0.41
C ARG A 179 0.93 10.79 -0.57
N ILE A 180 0.88 12.12 -0.54
CA ILE A 180 0.08 12.91 -1.48
C ILE A 180 0.98 13.33 -2.65
N PHE A 181 0.56 12.94 -3.85
CA PHE A 181 1.17 13.37 -5.10
C PHE A 181 0.36 14.54 -5.66
N LYS A 182 1.03 15.44 -6.39
CA LYS A 182 0.36 16.54 -7.09
C LYS A 182 -0.58 15.96 -8.14
N GLU A 183 -1.87 16.33 -8.09
CA GLU A 183 -2.80 15.99 -9.16
C GLU A 183 -2.24 16.55 -10.47
N ALA A 184 -1.85 15.68 -11.41
CA ALA A 184 -1.70 16.11 -12.79
C ALA A 184 -3.09 16.57 -13.27
N PRO A 185 -3.18 17.65 -14.08
CA PRO A 185 -4.46 18.08 -14.61
C PRO A 185 -5.16 16.90 -15.27
N VAL A 186 -6.32 16.54 -14.73
CA VAL A 186 -7.19 15.50 -15.27
C VAL A 186 -7.59 15.96 -16.66
N TYR A 187 -6.97 15.40 -17.71
CA TYR A 187 -7.50 15.53 -19.06
C TYR A 187 -8.82 14.76 -19.09
N ARG A 188 -9.89 15.55 -18.98
CA ARG A 188 -11.28 15.10 -19.11
C ARG A 188 -11.48 14.68 -20.58
N GLY A 189 -11.23 13.43 -20.90
CA GLY A 189 -11.56 12.86 -22.21
C GLY A 189 -10.63 11.75 -22.71
N SER A 190 -11.22 10.63 -23.10
CA SER A 190 -10.76 9.62 -24.07
C SER A 190 -9.56 8.69 -23.79
N ALA A 191 -8.79 8.84 -22.71
CA ALA A 191 -7.59 8.00 -22.54
C ALA A 191 -7.83 6.56 -22.03
N GLU A 192 -8.91 6.29 -21.29
CA GLU A 192 -9.19 4.94 -20.76
C GLU A 192 -9.50 3.90 -21.85
N MET A 193 -9.98 4.32 -23.03
CA MET A 193 -10.18 3.41 -24.16
C MET A 193 -8.89 3.06 -24.90
N ALA A 194 -7.85 3.89 -24.81
CA ALA A 194 -6.59 3.67 -25.53
C ALA A 194 -5.69 2.62 -24.86
N MET A 195 -5.69 2.53 -23.52
CA MET A 195 -4.87 1.53 -22.80
C MET A 195 -5.41 0.10 -22.96
N LEU A 196 -6.74 -0.09 -22.93
CA LEU A 196 -7.33 -1.40 -23.19
C LEU A 196 -7.13 -1.82 -24.66
N GLN A 197 -7.19 -0.89 -25.61
CA GLN A 197 -6.87 -1.21 -27.01
C GLN A 197 -5.40 -1.57 -27.23
N ALA A 198 -4.46 -0.88 -26.58
CA ALA A 198 -3.03 -1.18 -26.69
C ALA A 198 -2.70 -2.62 -26.23
N PHE A 199 -3.31 -3.07 -25.12
CA PHE A 199 -3.14 -4.42 -24.59
C PHE A 199 -3.68 -5.49 -25.55
N TRP A 200 -4.84 -5.24 -26.16
CA TRP A 200 -5.44 -6.16 -27.16
C TRP A 200 -4.76 -6.13 -28.54
N THR A 201 -4.07 -5.04 -28.91
CA THR A 201 -3.33 -4.99 -30.19
C THR A 201 -1.98 -5.71 -30.14
N GLN A 202 -1.37 -5.86 -28.96
CA GLN A 202 -0.04 -6.47 -28.83
C GLN A 202 -0.06 -8.01 -28.93
N GLU A 203 -1.22 -8.65 -28.74
CA GLU A 203 -1.41 -10.09 -28.93
C GLU A 203 -1.70 -10.51 -30.39
N ARG A 204 -1.92 -9.56 -31.32
CA ARG A 204 -2.20 -9.89 -32.74
C ARG A 204 -0.99 -9.85 -33.67
N SER A 205 0.17 -9.40 -33.19
CA SER A 205 1.39 -9.26 -34.00
C SER A 205 2.45 -10.31 -33.65
N ILE A 206 2.12 -11.58 -33.91
CA ILE A 206 3.13 -12.63 -34.14
C ILE A 206 3.25 -12.79 -35.66
N PRO A 207 4.35 -12.39 -36.32
CA PRO A 207 4.52 -12.64 -37.73
C PRO A 207 4.88 -14.12 -37.97
N ASN A 208 4.03 -14.83 -38.71
CA ASN A 208 4.39 -16.07 -39.39
C ASN A 208 5.47 -15.77 -40.44
N THR A 209 6.72 -16.14 -40.18
CA THR A 209 7.76 -16.16 -41.22
C THR A 209 8.29 -17.58 -41.40
N LEU A 210 7.64 -18.32 -42.30
CA LEU A 210 8.30 -19.35 -43.12
C LEU A 210 9.16 -18.60 -44.16
N GLY A 211 10.48 -18.71 -44.04
CA GLY A 211 11.43 -18.06 -44.94
C GLY A 211 11.51 -18.78 -46.29
N VAL A 212 11.06 -18.10 -47.36
CA VAL A 212 11.47 -18.36 -48.75
C VAL A 212 12.45 -17.25 -49.14
N GLY A 213 13.74 -17.61 -49.28
CA GLY A 213 14.79 -16.71 -49.74
C GLY A 213 15.17 -17.01 -51.19
N ARG A 214 15.05 -16.01 -52.06
CA ARG A 214 15.22 -16.07 -53.52
C ARG A 214 16.57 -15.44 -53.94
N GLU A 215 17.21 -16.12 -54.89
CA GLU A 215 18.16 -15.68 -55.95
C GLU A 215 19.52 -15.04 -55.61
N ARG A 216 20.57 -15.61 -56.24
CA ARG A 216 21.41 -14.90 -57.22
C ARG A 216 22.18 -15.89 -58.11
N GLY A 217 22.11 -15.68 -59.43
CA GLY A 217 22.90 -16.39 -60.42
C GLY A 217 24.32 -15.83 -60.55
N ILE A 218 25.25 -16.71 -60.95
CA ILE A 218 26.55 -16.37 -61.53
C ILE A 218 26.73 -17.28 -62.75
N THR A 219 27.01 -16.66 -63.89
CA THR A 219 27.37 -17.27 -65.19
C THR A 219 28.78 -17.86 -65.16
N THR A 220 28.94 -19.10 -65.64
CA THR A 220 29.68 -19.53 -66.85
C THR A 220 29.45 -21.02 -67.04
#